data_AF-T1C3I9-F1
#
_entry.id   AF-T1C3I9-F1
#
_cell.length_a   1.000
_cell.length_b   1.000
_cell.length_c   1.000
_cell.angle_alpha   90.00
_cell.angle_beta   90.00
_cell.angle_gamma   90.00
#
_symmetry.space_group_name_H-M   'P 1'
#
loop_
_entity.id
_entity.type
_entity.pdbx_description
1 polymer ?
#
loop_
_entity_poly.entity_id
_entity_poly.type
_entity_poly.pdbx_seq_one_letter_code
_entity_poly.pdbx_strand_id
1 'polypeptide(L)' 'GYIATRLMQGDLSPNELFDMIEKMGHHVNRENLERIGLFYDFKKNSFSLTLYRKRSSRKHKDVADAGKD' A
#
# COMPACT_ATOMS: atom_id res chain seq x y z
N GLY A 1 -2.67 2.48 -6.20
CA GLY A 1 -1.82 2.42 -7.40
C GLY A 1 -1.12 3.74 -7.61
N TYR A 2 -1.84 4.75 -8.11
CA TYR A 2 -1.31 6.06 -8.51
C TYR A 2 -0.38 6.76 -7.50
N ILE A 3 -0.79 6.91 -6.23
CA ILE A 3 0.02 7.57 -5.20
C ILE A 3 1.34 6.82 -4.93
N ALA A 4 1.29 5.49 -4.84
CA ALA A 4 2.48 4.68 -4.61
C ALA A 4 3.49 4.80 -5.76
N THR A 5 3.01 4.83 -7.00
CA THR A 5 3.87 5.03 -8.18
C THR A 5 4.57 6.38 -8.14
N ARG A 6 3.86 7.47 -7.80
CA ARG A 6 4.45 8.81 -7.67
C ARG A 6 5.49 8.90 -6.55
N LEU A 7 5.24 8.27 -5.41
CA LEU A 7 6.22 8.18 -4.32
C LEU A 7 7.48 7.42 -4.76
N MET A 8 7.32 6.34 -5.52
CA MET A 8 8.46 5.56 -6.06
C MET A 8 9.26 6.32 -7.12
N GLN A 9 8.60 7.16 -7.92
CA GLN A 9 9.23 7.97 -8.97
C GLN A 9 9.92 9.23 -8.43
N GLY A 10 9.61 9.63 -7.19
CA GLY A 10 10.09 10.88 -6.60
C GLY A 10 9.27 12.11 -7.01
N ASP A 11 8.23 11.93 -7.84
CA ASP A 11 7.29 12.98 -8.28
C ASP A 11 6.32 13.43 -7.18
N LEU A 12 6.35 12.77 -6.03
CA LEU A 12 5.63 13.15 -4.83
C LEU A 12 6.51 12.84 -3.64
N SER A 13 6.83 13.84 -2.83
CA SER A 13 7.48 13.60 -1.55
C SER A 13 6.48 13.08 -0.52
N PRO A 14 6.93 12.31 0.49
CA PRO A 14 6.08 11.91 1.60
C PRO A 14 5.42 13.10 2.31
N ASN A 15 6.14 14.21 2.48
CA ASN A 15 5.61 15.42 3.12
C ASN A 15 4.48 16.05 2.30
N GLU A 16 4.64 16.17 0.99
CA GLU A 16 3.56 16.68 0.12
C GLU A 16 2.32 15.79 0.14
N LEU A 17 2.51 14.47 0.22
CA LEU A 17 1.40 13.55 0.40
C LEU A 17 0.66 13.81 1.72
N PHE A 18 1.40 13.98 2.83
CA PHE A 18 0.79 14.24 4.13
C PHE A 18 0.05 15.59 4.16
N ASP A 19 0.65 16.64 3.63
CA ASP A 19 0.00 17.95 3.48
C ASP A 19 -1.29 17.86 2.66
N MET A 20 -1.29 17.05 1.60
CA MET A 20 -2.47 16.84 0.77
C MET A 20 -3.59 16.12 1.53
N ILE A 21 -3.24 15.12 2.35
CA ILE A 21 -4.19 14.38 3.19
C ILE A 21 -4.75 15.28 4.31
N GLU A 22 -3.90 16.08 4.96
CA GLU A 22 -4.30 17.07 5.96
C GLU A 22 -5.27 18.10 5.36
N LYS A 23 -4.99 18.62 4.16
CA LYS A 23 -5.88 19.53 3.43
C LYS A 23 -7.21 18.91 3.02
N MET A 24 -7.29 17.59 2.91
CA MET A 24 -8.55 16.86 2.70
C MET A 24 -9.36 16.70 4.00
N GLY A 25 -8.89 17.24 5.14
CA GLY A 25 -9.54 17.15 6.45
C GLY A 25 -9.22 15.87 7.21
N HIS A 26 -8.23 15.09 6.74
CA HIS A 26 -7.79 13.87 7.41
C HIS A 26 -6.49 14.16 8.16
N HIS A 27 -6.53 14.06 9.48
CA HIS A 27 -5.33 14.23 10.28
C HIS A 27 -4.37 13.05 10.10
N VAL A 28 -3.11 13.35 9.74
CA VAL A 28 -2.07 12.34 9.55
C VAL A 28 -1.33 12.16 10.87
N ASN A 29 -1.64 11.08 11.58
CA ASN A 29 -0.92 10.68 12.78
C ASN A 29 0.08 9.55 12.45
N ARG A 30 1.25 9.56 13.12
CA ARG A 30 2.31 8.59 12.93
C ARG A 30 1.91 7.15 13.27
N GLU A 31 1.22 6.93 14.39
CA GLU A 31 0.75 5.60 14.81
C GLU A 31 -0.18 4.95 13.78
N ASN A 32 -1.05 5.74 13.14
CA ASN A 32 -1.98 5.31 12.11
C ASN A 32 -1.22 4.88 10.84
N LEU A 33 -0.15 5.59 10.49
CA LEU A 33 0.73 5.24 9.37
C LEU A 33 1.50 3.94 9.66
N GLU A 34 2.11 3.82 10.84
CA GLU A 34 2.85 2.62 11.25
C GLU A 34 1.93 1.39 11.27
N ARG A 35 0.68 1.55 11.72
CA ARG A 35 -0.34 0.51 11.76
C ARG A 35 -0.75 -0.03 10.39
N ILE A 36 -0.60 0.78 9.32
CA ILE A 36 -0.81 0.35 7.93
C ILE A 36 0.50 -0.02 7.20
N GLY A 37 1.61 -0.15 7.94
CA GLY A 37 2.90 -0.56 7.39
C GLY A 37 3.63 0.54 6.62
N LEU A 38 3.26 1.80 6.85
CA LEU A 38 3.98 2.98 6.38
C LEU A 38 4.87 3.50 7.51
N PHE A 39 6.17 3.29 7.38
CA PHE A 39 7.14 3.82 8.34
C PHE A 39 7.84 5.01 7.70
N TYR A 40 7.71 6.17 8.36
CA TYR A 40 8.34 7.40 7.90
C TYR A 40 9.24 7.96 8.99
N ASP A 41 10.53 8.14 8.67
CA ASP A 41 11.47 8.83 9.54
C ASP A 41 11.57 10.29 9.11
N PHE A 42 10.77 11.14 9.76
CA PHE A 42 10.76 12.59 9.53
C PHE A 42 12.16 13.23 9.69
N LYS A 43 13.06 12.67 10.50
CA LYS A 43 14.41 13.22 10.67
C LYS A 43 15.33 12.89 9.51
N LYS A 44 15.10 11.76 8.83
CA LYS A 44 15.94 11.28 7.72
C LYS A 44 15.31 11.50 6.35
N ASN A 45 14.07 12.02 6.29
CA ASN A 45 13.30 12.18 5.07
C ASN A 45 13.23 10.88 4.24
N SER A 46 13.19 9.73 4.91
CA SER A 46 13.17 8.41 4.30
C SER A 46 11.88 7.69 4.64
N PHE A 47 11.32 6.98 3.67
CA PHE A 47 10.10 6.20 3.84
C PHE A 47 10.34 4.73 3.52
N SER A 48 9.65 3.85 4.23
CA SER A 48 9.53 2.45 3.85
C SER A 48 8.05 2.06 3.85
N LEU A 49 7.65 1.35 2.79
CA LEU A 49 6.29 0.87 2.59
C LEU A 49 6.30 -0.66 2.58
N THR A 50 5.60 -1.27 3.51
CA THR A 50 5.44 -2.73 3.57
C THR A 50 4.10 -3.13 2.94
N LEU A 51 4.14 -3.72 1.74
CA LEU A 51 2.95 -4.22 1.07
C LEU A 51 2.73 -5.70 1.37
N TYR A 52 1.82 -6.02 2.30
CA TYR A 52 1.37 -7.39 2.52
C TYR A 52 0.15 -7.69 1.63
N ARG A 53 0.35 -8.49 0.58
CA ARG A 53 -0.75 -9.07 -0.19
C ARG A 53 -0.96 -10.51 0.26
N LYS A 54 -2.04 -10.77 0.99
CA LYS A 54 -2.50 -12.15 1.24
C LYS A 54 -2.80 -12.79 -0.11
N ARG A 55 -1.97 -13.75 -0.53
CA ARG A 55 -2.29 -14.60 -1.69
C ARG A 55 -3.56 -15.37 -1.33
N SER A 56 -4.67 -15.02 -1.98
CA SER A 56 -5.81 -15.93 -2.04
C SER A 56 -5.32 -17.16 -2.80
N SER A 57 -5.09 -18.25 -2.08
CA SER A 57 -4.99 -19.57 -2.72
C SER A 57 -6.39 -19.86 -3.26
N ARG A 58 -6.64 -19.47 -4.51
CA ARG A 58 -7.71 -20.09 -5.28
C ARG A 58 -7.38 -21.58 -5.29
N LYS A 59 -8.08 -22.37 -4.46
CA LYS A 59 -8.12 -23.82 -4.64
C LYS A 59 -8.58 -24.02 -6.07
N HIS A 60 -7.68 -24.46 -6.92
CA HIS A 60 -8.03 -25.02 -8.22
C HIS A 60 -8.91 -26.23 -7.86
N LYS A 61 -10.22 -26.08 -7.97
CA LYS A 61 -11.12 -27.23 -7.98
C LYS A 61 -10.90 -27.79 -9.37
N ASP A 62 -10.06 -28.81 -9.47
CA ASP A 62 -9.95 -29.62 -10.68
C ASP A 62 -11.37 -30.05 -11.07
N VAL A 63 -11.85 -29.47 -12.16
CA VAL A 63 -13.02 -29.95 -12.89
C VAL A 63 -12.43 -30.76 -14.04
N ALA A 64 -12.04 -31.98 -13.72
CA ALA A 64 -11.93 -33.11 -14.64
C ALA A 64 -12.77 -34.20 -13.96
N ASP A 65 -13.89 -34.66 -14.51
CA ASP A 65 -13.94 -35.34 -15.78
C ASP A 65 -15.40 -35.29 -16.29
N ALA A 66 -15.59 -34.64 -17.44
CA ALA A 66 -16.77 -34.84 -18.27
C ALA A 66 -16.30 -35.66 -19.46
N GLY A 67 -16.51 -36.97 -19.41
CA GLY A 67 -16.41 -37.81 -20.58
C GLY A 67 -15.86 -39.20 -20.30
N LYS A 68 -16.77 -40.16 -20.10
CA LYS A 68 -16.62 -41.51 -20.63
C LYS A 68 -17.98 -42.20 -20.75
N ASP A 69 -18.35 -42.39 -22.02
CA ASP A 69 -19.14 -43.47 -22.65
C ASP A 69 -20.45 -43.94 -22.00
#